data_AF-A0A8S9HNL7-F1
#
_entry.id   AF-A0A8S9HNL7-F1
#
_cell.length_a   1.000
_cell.length_b   1.000
_cell.length_c   1.000
_cell.angle_alpha   90.00
_cell.angle_beta   90.00
_cell.angle_gamma   90.00
#
_symmetry.space_group_name_H-M   'P 1'
#
loop_
_entity.id
_entity.type
_entity.pdbx_description
1 polymer ?
#
loop_
_entity_poly.entity_id
_entity_poly.type
_entity_poly.pdbx_seq_one_letter_code
_entity_poly.pdbx_strand_id
1 'polypeptide(L)'
;MRQDIAIQHVADRHRPASIDIHHSTSIDDDPKNSHSMKSQPDFHTRAEIDQLVEEIYRTLEITEERLDRRCDDIYFPMDLSMSDLTSKIDAVQRELVEIKSYIARQLEASASIDR
;
A
#
# COMPACT_ATOMS: atom_id res chain seq x y z
N MET A 1 0.51 14.33 24.45
CA MET A 1 -0.61 13.70 25.19
C MET A 1 -0.86 12.35 24.53
N ARG A 2 -0.31 11.27 25.10
CA ARG A 2 -0.43 9.91 24.56
C ARG A 2 -1.65 9.27 25.22
N GLN A 3 -2.50 8.59 24.45
CA GLN A 3 -3.57 7.76 24.99
C GLN A 3 -3.42 6.37 24.39
N ASP A 4 -2.97 5.43 25.22
CA ASP A 4 -2.99 4.00 24.96
C ASP A 4 -4.25 3.44 25.62
N ILE A 5 -5.08 2.73 24.86
CA ILE A 5 -6.31 2.10 25.37
C ILE A 5 -6.02 0.61 25.56
N ALA A 6 -5.96 0.17 26.81
CA ALA A 6 -5.84 -1.23 27.20
C ALA A 6 -7.23 -1.87 27.28
N ILE A 7 -7.45 -2.97 26.56
CA ILE A 7 -8.69 -3.75 26.60
C ILE A 7 -8.59 -4.77 27.75
N GLN A 8 -9.40 -4.60 28.79
CA GLN A 8 -9.50 -5.52 29.93
C GLN A 8 -10.55 -6.60 29.67
N HIS A 9 -10.10 -7.86 29.76
CA HIS A 9 -10.90 -9.07 29.82
C HIS A 9 -11.79 -9.06 31.09
N VAL A 10 -13.11 -9.17 30.92
CA VAL A 10 -14.04 -9.51 32.02
C VAL A 10 -14.54 -10.93 31.79
N ALA A 11 -13.93 -11.87 32.51
CA ALA A 11 -14.45 -13.21 32.72
C ALA A 11 -15.40 -13.16 33.92
N ASP A 12 -16.70 -13.27 33.69
CA ASP A 12 -17.66 -13.47 34.77
C ASP A 12 -17.78 -14.96 35.10
N ARG A 13 -17.61 -15.23 36.39
CA ARG A 13 -17.57 -16.55 37.02
C ARG A 13 -18.90 -16.74 37.74
N HIS A 14 -19.66 -17.76 37.35
CA HIS A 14 -20.64 -18.36 38.26
C HIS A 14 -20.29 -19.83 38.53
N ARG A 15 -20.12 -20.12 39.84
CA ARG A 15 -19.65 -21.36 40.47
C ARG A 15 -20.66 -22.52 40.37
N PRO A 16 -20.24 -23.77 40.62
CA PRO A 16 -20.94 -25.00 40.29
C PRO A 16 -21.70 -25.63 41.48
N ALA A 17 -22.68 -26.48 41.16
CA ALA A 17 -23.17 -27.66 41.90
C ALA A 17 -24.13 -28.40 40.94
N SER A 18 -24.19 -29.72 40.78
CA SER A 18 -23.65 -30.88 41.51
C SER A 18 -23.65 -32.04 40.51
N ILE A 19 -22.56 -32.80 40.43
CA ILE A 19 -22.49 -34.01 39.60
C ILE A 19 -23.20 -35.13 40.38
N ASP A 20 -24.36 -35.56 39.89
CA ASP A 20 -25.02 -36.79 40.33
C ASP A 20 -24.49 -37.95 39.48
N ILE A 21 -23.58 -38.72 40.07
CA ILE A 21 -22.93 -39.87 39.44
C ILE A 21 -23.69 -41.12 39.89
N HIS A 22 -24.80 -41.47 39.24
CA HIS A 22 -25.41 -42.77 39.53
C HIS A 22 -26.14 -43.41 38.33
N HIS A 23 -25.57 -44.57 37.95
CA HIS A 23 -26.15 -45.71 37.25
C HIS A 23 -25.95 -45.83 35.73
N SER A 24 -24.87 -46.54 35.38
CA SER A 24 -24.73 -47.29 34.14
C SER A 24 -25.80 -48.37 34.04
N THR A 25 -26.59 -48.35 32.98
CA THR A 25 -27.33 -49.52 32.52
C THR A 25 -27.21 -49.64 31.00
N SER A 26 -26.55 -50.71 30.60
CA SER A 26 -26.34 -51.30 29.27
C SER A 26 -27.50 -51.12 28.28
N ILE A 27 -27.19 -50.58 27.09
CA ILE A 27 -27.97 -50.76 25.84
C ILE A 27 -26.92 -50.83 24.71
N ASP A 28 -26.47 -52.04 24.37
CA ASP A 28 -26.90 -52.87 23.22
C ASP A 28 -26.06 -52.58 21.96
N ASP A 29 -25.32 -53.61 21.56
CA ASP A 29 -24.41 -53.62 20.41
C ASP A 29 -25.22 -53.61 19.10
N ASP A 30 -25.24 -52.48 18.39
CA ASP A 30 -25.44 -52.54 16.93
C ASP A 30 -24.60 -51.45 16.24
N PRO A 31 -23.49 -51.78 15.56
CA PRO A 31 -22.71 -50.82 14.81
C PRO A 31 -23.39 -50.61 13.45
N LYS A 32 -24.57 -50.01 13.45
CA LYS A 32 -25.26 -49.68 12.20
C LYS A 32 -25.25 -48.19 11.95
N ASN A 33 -24.28 -47.84 11.10
CA ASN A 33 -24.34 -46.72 10.17
C ASN A 33 -24.14 -45.32 10.78
N SER A 34 -22.90 -44.98 11.09
CA SER A 34 -22.45 -43.60 10.87
C SER A 34 -21.63 -43.60 9.58
N HIS A 35 -22.24 -43.04 8.55
CA HIS A 35 -21.66 -42.84 7.23
C HIS A 35 -20.21 -42.38 7.36
N SER A 36 -19.29 -43.14 6.75
CA SER A 36 -17.94 -42.68 6.50
C SER A 36 -18.02 -41.35 5.76
N MET A 37 -17.84 -40.24 6.48
CA MET A 37 -17.49 -38.97 5.86
C MET A 37 -16.09 -39.19 5.30
N LYS A 38 -16.02 -39.67 4.06
CA LYS A 38 -14.82 -39.49 3.23
C LYS A 38 -14.68 -37.98 3.07
N SER A 39 -14.01 -37.33 4.01
CA SER A 39 -13.33 -36.07 3.74
C SER A 39 -12.23 -36.42 2.74
N GLN A 40 -12.62 -36.48 1.46
CA GLN A 40 -11.66 -36.51 0.38
C GLN A 40 -10.88 -35.21 0.52
N PRO A 41 -9.58 -35.26 0.79
CA PRO A 41 -8.83 -34.03 0.92
C PRO A 41 -8.67 -33.47 -0.49
N ASP A 42 -9.34 -32.35 -0.76
CA ASP A 42 -9.10 -31.53 -1.96
C ASP A 42 -7.78 -30.78 -1.73
N PHE A 43 -6.68 -31.53 -1.61
CA PHE A 43 -5.35 -30.96 -1.46
C PHE A 43 -4.72 -30.90 -2.84
N HIS A 44 -4.35 -29.68 -3.24
CA HIS A 44 -3.51 -29.46 -4.41
C HIS A 44 -2.27 -30.34 -4.34
N THR A 45 -1.96 -31.00 -5.44
CA THR A 45 -0.73 -31.78 -5.52
C THR A 45 0.46 -30.83 -5.46
N ARG A 46 1.59 -31.28 -4.92
CA ARG A 46 2.80 -30.46 -4.86
C ARG A 46 3.21 -29.90 -6.23
N ALA A 47 2.97 -30.66 -7.29
CA ALA A 47 3.24 -30.24 -8.66
C ALA A 47 2.33 -29.08 -9.12
N GLU A 48 1.05 -29.07 -8.75
CA GLU A 48 0.14 -27.94 -9.03
C GLU A 48 0.59 -26.67 -8.29
N ILE A 49 1.04 -26.82 -7.04
CA ILE A 49 1.56 -25.71 -6.25
C ILE A 49 2.85 -25.17 -6.88
N ASP A 50 3.78 -26.05 -7.23
CA ASP A 50 5.05 -25.65 -7.86
C ASP A 50 4.79 -24.94 -9.20
N GLN A 51 3.86 -25.44 -10.01
CA GLN A 51 3.47 -24.81 -11.28
C GLN A 51 2.88 -23.40 -11.07
N LEU A 52 1.98 -23.23 -10.10
CA LEU A 52 1.37 -21.94 -9.79
C LEU A 52 2.43 -20.94 -9.31
N VAL A 53 3.36 -21.38 -8.47
CA VAL A 53 4.45 -20.54 -7.95
C VAL A 53 5.35 -20.05 -9.08
N GLU A 54 5.75 -20.95 -9.99
CA GLU A 54 6.54 -20.57 -11.17
C GLU A 54 5.79 -19.58 -12.08
N GLU A 55 4.49 -19.78 -12.30
CA GLU A 55 3.69 -18.86 -13.09
C GLU A 55 3.56 -17.47 -12.43
N ILE A 56 3.44 -17.43 -11.11
CA ILE A 56 3.45 -16.17 -10.34
C ILE A 56 4.78 -15.44 -10.55
N TYR A 57 5.92 -16.09 -10.34
CA TYR A 57 7.23 -15.44 -10.48
C TYR A 57 7.47 -14.96 -11.92
N ARG A 58 7.15 -15.79 -12.92
CA ARG A 58 7.26 -15.39 -14.33
C ARG A 58 6.38 -14.19 -14.67
N THR A 59 5.14 -14.17 -14.15
CA THR A 59 4.23 -13.05 -14.39
C THR A 59 4.76 -11.78 -13.72
N LEU A 60 5.26 -11.90 -12.48
CA LEU A 60 5.85 -10.79 -11.75
C LEU A 60 7.04 -10.19 -12.51
N GLU A 61 7.98 -11.01 -12.98
CA GLU A 61 9.15 -10.57 -13.76
C GLU A 61 8.73 -9.78 -15.01
N ILE A 62 7.77 -10.30 -15.79
CA ILE A 62 7.28 -9.61 -17.00
C ILE A 62 6.58 -8.29 -16.63
N THR A 63 5.79 -8.28 -15.56
CA THR A 63 5.10 -7.06 -15.13
C THR A 63 6.06 -6.01 -14.58
N GLU A 64 7.13 -6.42 -13.88
CA GLU A 64 8.18 -5.55 -13.39
C GLU A 64 8.93 -4.90 -14.55
N GLU A 65 9.44 -5.68 -15.52
CA GLU A 65 10.14 -5.15 -16.70
C GLU A 65 9.25 -4.20 -17.52
N ARG A 66 7.94 -4.46 -17.57
CA ARG A 66 6.98 -3.56 -18.25
C ARG A 66 6.72 -2.29 -17.44
N LEU A 67 6.65 -2.37 -16.12
CA LEU A 67 6.44 -1.20 -15.26
C LEU A 67 7.68 -0.32 -15.21
N ASP A 68 8.86 -0.91 -15.12
CA ASP A 68 10.15 -0.23 -15.11
C ASP A 68 10.32 0.61 -16.39
N ARG A 69 10.12 0.00 -17.56
CA ARG A 69 10.11 0.71 -18.85
C ARG A 69 9.10 1.86 -18.90
N ARG A 70 7.90 1.65 -18.38
CA ARG A 70 6.86 2.71 -18.33
C ARG A 70 7.24 3.84 -17.36
N CYS A 71 7.94 3.53 -16.28
CA CYS A 71 8.45 4.52 -15.35
C CYS A 71 9.49 5.40 -16.05
N ASP A 72 10.43 4.81 -16.80
CA ASP A 72 11.40 5.55 -17.60
C ASP A 72 10.72 6.42 -18.66
N ASP A 73 9.77 5.85 -19.41
CA ASP A 73 9.02 6.54 -20.46
C ASP A 73 8.21 7.75 -19.94
N ILE A 74 7.87 7.79 -18.65
CA ILE A 74 7.11 8.89 -18.03
C ILE A 74 8.04 9.85 -17.30
N TYR A 75 8.98 9.33 -16.51
CA TYR A 75 9.84 10.12 -15.64
C TYR A 75 10.81 10.96 -16.45
N PHE A 76 11.46 10.37 -17.48
CA PHE A 76 12.48 11.08 -18.24
C PHE A 76 11.92 12.28 -19.02
N PRO A 77 10.81 12.17 -19.78
CA PRO A 77 10.22 13.34 -20.44
C PRO A 77 9.68 14.38 -19.45
N MET A 78 9.16 13.93 -18.30
CA MET A 78 8.68 14.84 -17.26
C MET A 78 9.83 15.67 -16.71
N ASP A 79 10.96 15.05 -16.35
CA ASP A 79 12.15 15.73 -15.83
C ASP A 79 12.73 16.74 -16.83
N LEU A 80 12.83 16.36 -18.11
CA LEU A 80 13.23 17.27 -19.18
C LEU A 80 12.27 18.46 -19.30
N SER A 81 10.96 18.22 -19.29
CA SER A 81 9.96 19.30 -19.40
C SER A 81 9.98 20.25 -18.20
N MET A 82 10.24 19.73 -16.99
CA MET A 82 10.38 20.53 -15.77
C MET A 82 11.66 21.37 -15.81
N SER A 83 12.76 20.79 -16.28
CA SER A 83 14.03 21.50 -16.46
C SER A 83 13.90 22.63 -17.48
N ASP A 84 13.27 22.37 -18.63
CA ASP A 84 12.99 23.38 -19.65
C ASP A 84 12.09 24.51 -19.13
N LEU A 85 11.03 24.16 -18.39
CA LEU A 85 10.13 25.13 -17.77
C LEU A 85 10.87 26.00 -16.76
N THR A 86 11.69 25.39 -15.91
CA THR A 86 12.52 26.08 -14.90
C THR A 86 13.47 27.07 -15.58
N SER A 87 14.16 26.62 -16.64
CA SER A 87 15.06 27.48 -17.42
C SER A 87 14.35 28.68 -18.04
N LYS A 88 13.14 28.48 -18.58
CA LYS A 88 12.31 29.57 -19.12
C LYS A 88 11.87 30.56 -18.04
N ILE A 89 11.47 30.07 -16.86
CA ILE A 89 11.11 30.90 -15.72
C ILE A 89 12.31 31.78 -15.32
N ASP A 90 13.49 31.18 -15.20
CA ASP A 90 14.71 31.91 -14.84
C ASP A 90 15.08 32.99 -15.87
N ALA A 91 14.90 32.70 -17.17
CA ALA A 91 15.12 33.67 -18.23
C ALA A 91 14.17 34.88 -18.09
N VAL A 92 12.87 34.63 -17.92
CA VAL A 92 11.87 35.67 -17.72
C VAL A 92 12.15 36.48 -16.44
N GLN A 93 12.56 35.83 -15.36
CA GLN A 93 12.92 36.51 -14.13
C GLN A 93 14.11 37.46 -14.31
N ARG A 94 15.15 37.05 -15.05
CA ARG A 94 16.30 37.91 -15.38
C ARG A 94 15.87 39.13 -16.19
N GLU A 95 15.07 38.94 -17.24
CA GLU A 95 14.56 40.05 -18.05
C GLU A 95 13.75 41.04 -17.22
N LEU A 96 12.89 40.55 -16.31
CA LEU A 96 12.13 41.42 -15.42
C LEU A 96 13.02 42.25 -14.50
N VAL A 97 14.12 41.69 -14.00
CA VAL A 97 15.10 42.42 -13.18
C VAL A 97 15.80 43.50 -14.01
N GLU A 98 16.18 43.20 -15.25
CA GLU A 98 16.80 44.17 -16.17
C GLU A 98 15.86 45.33 -16.49
N ILE A 99 14.59 45.04 -16.79
CA ILE A 99 13.56 46.06 -17.06
C ILE A 99 13.36 46.95 -15.84
N LYS A 100 13.22 46.36 -14.64
CA LYS A 100 13.10 47.13 -13.39
C LYS A 100 14.30 48.04 -13.16
N SER A 101 15.51 47.52 -13.40
CA SER A 101 16.75 48.29 -13.27
C SER A 101 16.82 49.45 -14.27
N TYR A 102 16.39 49.23 -15.51
CA TYR A 102 16.31 50.28 -16.53
C TYR A 102 15.35 51.39 -16.14
N ILE A 103 14.14 51.04 -15.68
CA ILE A 103 13.14 52.02 -15.24
C ILE A 103 13.64 52.84 -14.05
N ALA A 104 14.29 52.21 -13.07
CA ALA A 104 14.87 52.92 -11.93
C ALA A 104 15.90 53.97 -12.36
N ARG A 105 16.82 53.61 -13.26
CA ARG A 105 17.80 54.56 -13.82
C ARG A 105 17.14 55.74 -14.54
N GLN A 106 16.08 55.48 -15.31
CA GLN A 106 15.35 56.53 -16.01
C GLN A 106 14.65 57.50 -15.04
N LEU A 107 14.06 56.97 -13.97
CA LEU A 107 13.41 57.78 -12.94
C LEU A 107 14.42 58.65 -12.19
N GLU A 108 15.58 58.08 -11.81
CA GLU A 108 16.67 58.81 -11.17
C GLU A 108 17.23 59.94 -12.06
N ALA A 109 17.44 59.65 -13.34
CA ALA A 109 17.89 60.65 -14.30
C ALA A 109 16.89 61.80 -14.45
N SER A 110 15.59 61.48 -14.55
CA SER A 110 14.51 62.47 -14.66
C SER A 110 14.41 63.35 -13.41
N ALA A 111 14.53 62.77 -12.21
CA ALA A 111 14.51 63.51 -10.94
C ALA A 111 15.75 64.40 -10.75
N SER A 112 16.89 64.06 -11.36
CA SER A 112 18.10 64.87 -11.31
C SER A 112 18.05 66.13 -12.18
N ILE A 113 17.19 66.15 -13.21
CA ILE A 113 17.05 67.27 -14.16
C ILE A 113 16.09 68.34 -13.60
N ASP A 114 15.11 67.95 -12.79
CA ASP A 114 14.11 68.85 -12.19
C ASP A 114 14.61 69.59 -10.93
N ARG A 115 15.86 69.36 -10.52
CA ARG A 115 16.49 69.90 -9.31
C ARG A 115 17.52 70.97 -9.62
#